data_AF-A0AA39TFD5-F1
#
_entry.id   AF-A0AA39TFD5-F1
#
_cell.length_a   1.000
_cell.length_b   1.000
_cell.length_c   1.000
_cell.angle_alpha   90.00
_cell.angle_beta   90.00
_cell.angle_gamma   90.00
#
_symmetry.space_group_name_H-M   'P 1'
#
loop_
_entity.id
_entity.type
_entity.pdbx_description
1 polymer ?
#
loop_
_entity_poly.entity_id
_entity_poly.type
_entity_poly.pdbx_seq_one_letter_code
_entity_poly.pdbx_strand_id
1 'polypeptide(L)'
;VFHAANEVTRIFREAQYTFAILGSTACYLYGNGCMPNDIDIIMSLHTCDLELMKTFLVTKNSNHFYLVDAKTPGATWKVLWYHNHGLKGKLEKTKVDILKPGVLHLPMIFSEAIVNKQGLPVVPMSILLPHKLQG
;
A
#
# COMPACT_ATOMS: atom_id res chain seq x y z
N VAL A 1 -10.27 3.42 1.50
CA VAL A 1 -8.83 3.48 1.86
C VAL A 1 -8.50 2.79 3.18
N PHE A 2 -8.94 3.28 4.34
CA PHE A 2 -8.48 2.75 5.63
C PHE A 2 -8.83 1.28 5.90
N HIS A 3 -9.96 0.77 5.40
CA HIS A 3 -10.24 -0.68 5.45
C HIS A 3 -9.18 -1.50 4.70
N ALA A 4 -8.78 -1.06 3.50
CA ALA A 4 -7.72 -1.70 2.74
C ALA A 4 -6.37 -1.61 3.48
N ALA A 5 -6.03 -0.44 4.03
CA ALA A 5 -4.79 -0.25 4.79
C ALA A 5 -4.72 -1.17 6.03
N ASN A 6 -5.81 -1.27 6.78
CA ASN A 6 -5.90 -2.15 7.95
C ASN A 6 -5.79 -3.62 7.54
N GLU A 7 -6.47 -4.03 6.48
CA GLU A 7 -6.46 -5.44 6.06
C GLU A 7 -5.10 -5.86 5.47
N VAL A 8 -4.47 -5.02 4.64
CA VAL A 8 -3.08 -5.24 4.20
C VAL A 8 -2.16 -5.34 5.42
N THR A 9 -2.31 -4.43 6.38
CA THR A 9 -1.48 -4.42 7.59
C THR A 9 -1.65 -5.68 8.41
N ARG A 10 -2.88 -6.17 8.57
CA ARG A 10 -3.18 -7.41 9.27
C ARG A 10 -2.50 -8.59 8.59
N ILE A 11 -2.76 -8.77 7.29
CA ILE A 11 -2.24 -9.90 6.50
C ILE A 11 -0.70 -9.93 6.48
N PHE A 12 -0.07 -8.78 6.23
CA PHE A 12 1.39 -8.71 6.16
C PHE A 12 2.06 -8.86 7.53
N ARG A 13 1.48 -8.33 8.61
CA ARG A 13 2.01 -8.56 9.97
C ARG A 13 1.91 -10.03 10.37
N GLU A 14 0.78 -10.69 10.08
CA GLU A 14 0.60 -12.13 10.34
C GLU A 14 1.61 -12.98 9.56
N ALA A 15 1.97 -12.56 8.36
CA ALA A 15 2.98 -13.19 7.52
C ALA A 15 4.42 -12.73 7.81
N GLN A 16 4.62 -11.90 8.85
CA GLN A 16 5.91 -11.35 9.28
C GLN A 16 6.65 -10.55 8.19
N TYR A 17 5.91 -9.92 7.27
CA TYR A 17 6.50 -8.98 6.32
C TYR A 17 6.71 -7.61 6.97
N THR A 18 7.90 -7.04 6.77
CA THR A 18 8.19 -5.64 7.09
C THR A 18 7.84 -4.75 5.91
N PHE A 19 6.95 -3.80 6.13
CA PHE A 19 6.50 -2.83 5.13
C PHE A 19 6.02 -1.54 5.83
N ALA A 20 5.87 -0.46 5.07
CA ALA A 20 5.31 0.78 5.57
C ALA A 20 4.43 1.48 4.51
N ILE A 21 3.43 2.22 4.97
CA ILE A 21 2.55 3.04 4.13
C ILE A 21 3.27 4.35 3.78
N LEU A 22 3.18 4.77 2.52
CA LEU A 22 3.68 6.03 2.00
C LEU A 22 2.54 6.82 1.30
N GLY A 23 2.91 7.85 0.54
CA GLY A 23 1.98 8.53 -0.37
C GLY A 23 0.88 9.33 0.34
N SER A 24 -0.27 9.44 -0.33
CA SER A 24 -1.41 10.25 0.12
C SER A 24 -1.95 9.79 1.48
N THR A 25 -2.04 8.47 1.69
CA THR A 25 -2.51 7.87 2.94
C THR A 25 -1.57 8.19 4.11
N ALA A 26 -0.25 8.09 3.91
CA ALA A 26 0.72 8.50 4.92
C ALA A 26 0.58 9.99 5.28
N CYS A 27 0.48 10.87 4.27
CA CYS A 27 0.29 12.30 4.51
C CYS A 27 -0.96 12.59 5.35
N TYR A 28 -2.08 11.91 5.05
CA TYR A 28 -3.31 12.05 5.83
C TYR A 28 -3.10 11.65 7.29
N LEU A 29 -2.43 10.52 7.53
CA LEU A 29 -2.10 10.05 8.89
C LEU A 29 -1.16 10.99 9.66
N TYR A 30 -0.39 11.81 8.96
CA TYR A 30 0.42 12.90 9.53
C TYR A 30 -0.35 14.22 9.70
N GLY A 31 -1.65 14.27 9.43
CA GLY A 31 -2.51 15.43 9.66
C GLY A 31 -2.86 16.25 8.41
N ASN A 32 -2.50 15.78 7.21
CA ASN A 32 -2.96 16.42 5.98
C ASN A 32 -4.47 16.17 5.77
N GLY A 33 -5.26 17.22 5.60
CA GLY A 33 -6.72 17.10 5.48
C GLY A 33 -7.25 16.46 4.18
N CYS A 34 -6.40 16.28 3.16
CA CYS A 34 -6.84 15.72 1.87
C CYS A 34 -7.07 14.21 1.97
N MET A 35 -8.30 13.77 1.72
CA MET A 35 -8.67 12.36 1.75
C MET A 35 -7.89 11.56 0.69
N PRO A 36 -7.24 10.44 1.07
CA PRO A 36 -6.57 9.57 0.12
C PRO A 36 -7.57 8.79 -0.74
N ASN A 37 -7.15 8.40 -1.96
CA ASN A 37 -7.94 7.57 -2.88
C ASN A 37 -7.40 6.14 -3.01
N ASP A 38 -6.13 5.96 -2.72
CA ASP A 38 -5.33 4.75 -2.86
C ASP A 38 -4.45 4.53 -1.62
N ILE A 39 -3.92 3.32 -1.50
CA ILE A 39 -2.85 3.03 -0.54
C ILE A 39 -1.58 2.71 -1.32
N ASP A 40 -0.51 3.41 -0.99
CA ASP A 40 0.84 3.11 -1.43
C ASP A 40 1.57 2.47 -0.26
N ILE A 41 2.15 1.29 -0.48
CA ILE A 41 3.00 0.63 0.51
C ILE A 41 4.37 0.35 -0.09
N ILE A 42 5.41 0.44 0.74
CA ILE A 42 6.77 0.03 0.40
C ILE A 42 7.16 -1.16 1.26
N MET A 43 7.64 -2.22 0.59
CA MET A 43 8.22 -3.38 1.25
C MET A 43 9.64 -3.05 1.73
N SER A 44 10.09 -3.66 2.83
CA SER A 44 11.46 -3.47 3.34
C SER A 44 12.53 -4.03 2.39
N LEU A 45 12.24 -5.14 1.70
CA LEU A 45 13.22 -5.88 0.89
C LEU A 45 13.22 -5.47 -0.58
N HIS A 46 14.41 -5.25 -1.15
CA HIS A 46 14.62 -4.93 -2.58
C HIS A 46 14.38 -6.13 -3.51
N THR A 47 14.55 -7.35 -3.00
CA THR A 47 14.32 -8.61 -3.71
C THR A 47 12.86 -9.05 -3.70
N CYS A 48 11.96 -8.24 -3.12
CA CYS A 48 10.55 -8.58 -3.06
C CYS A 48 9.94 -8.64 -4.47
N ASP A 49 9.30 -9.76 -4.79
CA ASP A 49 8.50 -9.91 -5.99
C ASP A 49 7.12 -9.31 -5.76
N LEU A 50 6.84 -8.22 -6.49
CA LEU A 50 5.61 -7.45 -6.33
C LEU A 50 4.37 -8.23 -6.78
N GLU A 51 4.46 -9.03 -7.85
CA GLU A 51 3.31 -9.81 -8.33
C GLU A 51 3.01 -10.98 -7.39
N LEU A 52 4.04 -11.58 -6.77
CA LEU A 52 3.84 -12.55 -5.70
C LEU A 52 3.18 -11.92 -4.47
N MET A 53 3.56 -10.71 -4.05
CA MET A 53 2.91 -10.04 -2.91
C MET A 53 1.45 -9.69 -3.19
N LYS A 54 1.15 -9.25 -4.41
CA LYS A 54 -0.23 -9.00 -4.85
C LYS A 54 -1.05 -10.29 -4.81
N THR A 55 -0.51 -11.36 -5.39
CA THR A 55 -1.14 -12.69 -5.37
C THR A 55 -1.35 -13.18 -3.94
N PHE A 56 -0.38 -12.97 -3.05
CA PHE A 56 -0.46 -13.35 -1.64
C PHE A 56 -1.64 -12.67 -0.93
N LEU A 57 -1.84 -11.36 -1.12
CA LEU A 57 -2.99 -10.63 -0.56
C LEU A 57 -4.33 -11.19 -1.07
N VAL A 58 -4.42 -11.50 -2.37
CA VAL A 58 -5.61 -12.14 -2.97
C VAL A 58 -5.84 -13.53 -2.39
N THR A 59 -4.81 -14.34 -2.25
CA THR A 59 -4.94 -15.68 -1.66
C THR A 59 -5.39 -15.62 -0.21
N LYS A 60 -4.92 -14.63 0.55
CA LYS A 60 -5.29 -14.47 1.97
C LYS A 60 -6.68 -13.90 2.19
N ASN A 61 -7.18 -13.07 1.27
CA ASN A 61 -8.53 -12.53 1.35
C ASN A 61 -9.10 -12.24 -0.05
N SER A 62 -9.49 -13.29 -0.76
CA SER A 62 -10.06 -13.22 -2.12
C SER A 62 -11.46 -12.62 -2.15
N ASN A 63 -12.11 -12.54 -0.99
CA ASN A 63 -13.40 -11.89 -0.80
C ASN A 63 -13.27 -10.37 -0.73
N HIS A 64 -12.08 -9.80 -0.84
CA HIS A 64 -11.86 -8.35 -0.82
C HIS A 64 -10.80 -7.91 -1.83
N PHE A 65 -9.71 -8.67 -1.96
CA PHE A 65 -8.64 -8.38 -2.89
C PHE A 65 -8.82 -9.11 -4.22
N TYR A 66 -8.54 -8.40 -5.31
CA TYR A 66 -8.58 -8.95 -6.65
C TYR A 66 -7.61 -8.22 -7.59
N LEU A 67 -7.20 -8.92 -8.64
CA LEU A 67 -6.29 -8.41 -9.66
C LEU A 67 -7.04 -8.07 -10.93
N VAL A 68 -6.64 -6.96 -11.55
CA VAL A 68 -7.14 -6.53 -12.86
C VAL A 68 -5.95 -6.27 -13.75
N ASP A 69 -6.02 -6.64 -15.03
CA ASP A 69 -4.96 -6.33 -15.99
C ASP A 69 -4.74 -4.83 -16.10
N ALA A 70 -3.47 -4.43 -16.24
CA ALA A 70 -3.13 -3.04 -16.48
C ALA A 70 -3.75 -2.56 -17.80
N LYS A 71 -4.26 -1.32 -17.79
CA LYS A 71 -4.84 -0.70 -19.00
C LYS A 71 -3.79 -0.31 -20.04
N THR A 72 -2.53 -0.25 -19.64
CA THR A 72 -1.41 0.12 -20.52
C THR A 72 -1.22 -0.96 -21.59
N PRO A 73 -1.28 -0.61 -22.89
CA PRO A 73 -1.06 -1.58 -23.96
C PRO A 73 0.28 -2.31 -23.79
N GLY A 74 0.25 -3.65 -23.83
CA GLY A 74 1.45 -4.49 -23.69
C GLY A 74 1.99 -4.63 -22.26
N ALA A 75 1.34 -4.07 -21.24
CA ALA A 75 1.75 -4.28 -19.86
C ALA A 75 1.48 -5.72 -19.41
N THR A 76 2.48 -6.31 -18.74
CA THR A 76 2.42 -7.68 -18.20
C THR A 76 2.07 -7.72 -16.71
N TRP A 77 1.96 -6.57 -16.07
CA TRP A 77 1.69 -6.45 -14.63
C TRP A 77 0.20 -6.28 -14.34
N LYS A 78 -0.23 -6.65 -13.13
CA LYS A 78 -1.62 -6.53 -12.69
C LYS A 78 -1.80 -5.44 -11.64
N VAL A 79 -2.93 -4.76 -11.68
CA VAL A 79 -3.35 -3.77 -10.68
C VAL A 79 -4.07 -4.50 -9.55
N LEU A 80 -3.63 -4.28 -8.31
CA LEU A 80 -4.31 -4.81 -7.14
C LEU A 80 -5.39 -3.83 -6.65
N TRP A 81 -6.58 -4.36 -6.41
CA TRP A 81 -7.72 -3.63 -5.89
C TRP A 81 -8.23 -4.29 -4.62
N TYR A 82 -8.70 -3.47 -3.69
CA TYR A 82 -9.48 -3.88 -2.52
C TYR A 82 -10.90 -3.35 -2.66
N HIS A 83 -11.91 -4.21 -2.58
CA HIS A 83 -13.29 -3.75 -2.50
C HIS A 83 -13.76 -3.63 -1.04
N ASN A 84 -14.40 -2.50 -0.75
CA ASN A 84 -15.07 -2.25 0.49
C ASN A 84 -16.58 -2.43 0.30
N HIS A 85 -17.22 -3.22 1.16
CA HIS A 85 -18.67 -3.29 1.21
C HIS A 85 -19.17 -2.04 1.95
N GLY A 86 -19.42 -0.96 1.20
CA GLY A 86 -19.88 0.30 1.75
C GLY A 86 -21.31 0.23 2.31
N LEU A 87 -21.65 1.17 3.21
CA LEU A 87 -22.91 1.24 3.96
C LEU A 87 -24.19 1.53 3.12
N LYS A 88 -24.13 1.51 1.78
CA LYS A 88 -25.28 1.82 0.90
C LYS A 88 -25.34 0.94 -0.35
N GLY A 89 -24.76 -0.26 -0.31
CA GLY A 89 -24.73 -1.17 -1.47
C GLY A 89 -23.85 -0.70 -2.65
N LYS A 90 -23.21 0.46 -2.54
CA LYS A 90 -22.23 0.95 -3.52
C LYS A 90 -20.87 0.31 -3.20
N LEU A 91 -20.35 -0.46 -4.15
CA LEU A 91 -19.02 -1.05 -4.05
C LEU A 91 -17.98 0.07 -4.24
N GLU A 92 -17.36 0.48 -3.15
CA GLU A 92 -16.17 1.32 -3.20
C GLU A 92 -14.95 0.44 -3.38
N LYS A 93 -14.04 0.85 -4.25
CA LYS A 93 -12.76 0.15 -4.45
C LYS A 93 -11.61 1.08 -4.14
N THR A 94 -10.58 0.54 -3.50
CA THR A 94 -9.33 1.22 -3.20
C THR A 94 -8.23 0.54 -3.98
N LYS A 95 -7.45 1.30 -4.73
CA LYS A 95 -6.24 0.78 -5.39
C LYS A 95 -5.17 0.55 -4.33
N VAL A 96 -4.45 -0.57 -4.46
CA VAL A 96 -3.34 -0.92 -3.56
C VAL A 96 -2.08 -1.04 -4.40
N ASP A 97 -1.17 -0.09 -4.24
CA ASP A 97 0.12 -0.08 -4.91
C ASP A 97 1.21 -0.58 -3.96
N ILE A 98 1.93 -1.61 -4.41
CA ILE A 98 3.05 -2.21 -3.67
C ILE A 98 4.33 -1.82 -4.37
N LEU A 99 5.22 -1.15 -3.65
CA LEU A 99 6.49 -0.64 -4.12
C LEU A 99 7.64 -1.37 -3.43
N LYS A 100 8.79 -1.37 -4.09
CA LYS A 100 10.05 -1.88 -3.54
C LYS A 100 11.09 -0.76 -3.44
N PRO A 101 12.07 -0.88 -2.54
CA PRO A 101 13.20 0.04 -2.49
C PRO A 101 13.92 0.15 -3.84
N GLY A 102 14.49 1.32 -4.11
CA GLY A 102 15.18 1.66 -5.36
C GLY A 102 14.27 2.10 -6.50
N VAL A 103 12.97 1.76 -6.46
CA VAL A 103 11.97 2.29 -7.39
C VAL A 103 11.54 3.68 -6.91
N LEU A 104 11.42 4.66 -7.81
CA LEU A 104 11.11 6.07 -7.48
C LEU A 104 12.05 6.66 -6.41
N HIS A 105 13.33 6.26 -6.43
CA HIS A 105 14.33 6.67 -5.44
C HIS A 105 13.95 6.37 -3.98
N LEU A 106 13.05 5.41 -3.76
CA LEU A 106 12.61 5.05 -2.42
C LEU A 106 13.74 4.33 -1.67
N PRO A 107 14.03 4.72 -0.42
CA PRO A 107 15.06 4.07 0.37
C PRO A 107 14.62 2.68 0.83
N MET A 108 15.59 1.88 1.25
CA MET A 108 15.30 0.70 2.06
C MET A 108 14.70 1.17 3.40
N ILE A 109 13.66 0.49 3.86
CA ILE A 109 13.02 0.82 5.14
C ILE A 109 13.29 -0.29 6.12
N PHE A 110 13.95 0.07 7.21
CA PHE A 110 14.20 -0.84 8.33
C PHE A 110 13.08 -0.70 9.36
N SER A 111 12.78 -1.80 10.06
CA SER A 111 11.67 -1.88 11.02
C SER A 111 11.73 -0.79 12.09
N GLU A 112 12.93 -0.39 12.49
CA GLU A 112 13.22 0.61 13.52
C GLU A 112 12.83 2.03 13.08
N ALA A 113 12.82 2.29 11.78
CA ALA A 113 12.46 3.58 11.20
C ALA A 113 10.95 3.72 10.95
N ILE A 114 10.18 2.62 11.04
CA ILE A 114 8.74 2.63 10.77
C ILE A 114 8.01 3.31 11.92
N VAL A 115 7.20 4.31 11.59
CA VAL A 115 6.40 5.06 12.55
C VAL A 115 5.00 4.48 12.60
N ASN A 116 4.50 4.19 13.80
CA ASN A 116 3.10 3.79 13.95
C ASN A 116 2.20 5.04 14.05
N LYS A 117 1.22 5.15 13.14
CA LYS A 117 0.17 6.17 13.20
C LYS A 117 -1.19 5.49 13.15
N GLN A 118 -2.00 5.69 14.19
CA GLN A 118 -3.35 5.13 14.29
C GLN A 118 -3.39 3.59 14.05
N GLY A 119 -2.36 2.86 14.50
CA GLY A 119 -2.24 1.41 14.34
C GLY A 119 -1.57 0.96 13.04
N LEU A 120 -1.38 1.86 12.07
CA LEU A 120 -0.80 1.58 10.75
C LEU A 120 0.71 1.87 10.72
N PRO A 121 1.52 1.03 10.05
CA PRO A 121 2.94 1.28 9.85
C PRO A 121 3.11 2.31 8.73
N VAL A 122 3.79 3.42 9.00
CA VAL A 122 3.96 4.54 8.07
C VAL A 122 5.44 4.87 7.95
N VAL A 123 5.88 5.29 6.76
CA VAL A 123 7.22 5.81 6.57
C VAL A 123 7.46 7.04 7.47
N PRO A 124 8.68 7.27 7.96
CA PRO A 124 9.00 8.49 8.70
C PRO A 124 8.85 9.72 7.79
N MET A 125 8.55 10.87 8.38
CA MET A 125 8.28 12.11 7.64
C MET A 125 9.47 12.56 6.78
N SER A 126 10.70 12.23 7.20
CA SER A 126 11.93 12.45 6.43
C SER A 126 11.98 11.70 5.10
N ILE A 127 11.27 10.57 4.96
CA ILE A 127 11.12 9.82 3.71
C ILE A 127 9.90 10.32 2.93
N LEU A 128 8.81 10.67 3.62
CA LEU A 128 7.56 11.08 3.00
C LEU A 128 7.67 12.42 2.25
N LEU A 129 8.33 13.42 2.85
CA LEU A 129 8.42 14.77 2.29
C LEU A 129 9.20 14.80 0.97
N PRO A 130 10.41 14.21 0.85
CA PRO A 130 11.12 14.19 -0.43
C PRO A 130 10.34 13.49 -1.54
N HIS A 131 9.64 12.39 -1.20
CA HIS A 131 8.82 11.67 -2.19
C HIS A 131 7.67 12.54 -2.73
N LYS A 132 7.06 13.40 -1.89
CA LYS A 132 6.03 14.35 -2.34
C LYS A 132 6.56 15.47 -3.22
N LEU A 133 7.83 15.84 -3.08
CA LEU A 133 8.44 16.89 -3.91
C LEU A 133 8.83 16.38 -5.31
N GLN A 134 8.81 15.07 -5.55
CA GLN A 134 9.12 14.50 -6.86
C GLN A 134 7.95 14.57 -7.86
N GLY A 135 6.74 14.97 -7.42
CA GLY A 135 5.55 15.10 -8.26
C GLY A 135 4.28 14.63 -7.57
#